data_AF-A0A382CVJ6-F1
#
_entry.id   AF-A0A382CVJ6-F1
#
_cell.length_a   1.000
_cell.length_b   1.000
_cell.length_c   1.000
_cell.angle_alpha   90.00
_cell.angle_beta   90.00
_cell.angle_gamma   90.00
#
_symmetry.space_group_name_H-M   'P 1'
#
loop_
_entity.id
_entity.type
_entity.pdbx_description
1 polymer ?
#
loop_
_entity_poly.entity_id
_entity_poly.type
_entity_poly.pdbx_seq_one_letter_code
_entity_poly.pdbx_strand_id
1 'polypeptide(L)'
;MLLPVTGNRGMEMSMPSGKIIAVVIMFVLSLGTVYAAGKPNVVFILADDLGFGDLSHAGGRAATPHCDRLAREGMRFTDAHTTSSVCTPTRYGILTGRYNWRSTLKKGVLWGLSEPLVSPGRLTTPRFLQQNGYHTGVVGKWHLGLGWQMLPNGEKRQA
;
A
#
# COMPACT_ATOMS: atom_id res chain seq x y z
N MET A 1 21.35 -61.56 42.14
CA MET A 1 20.48 -61.68 40.95
C MET A 1 20.81 -60.51 40.04
N LEU A 2 21.50 -60.78 38.93
CA LEU A 2 22.02 -59.79 37.99
C LEU A 2 20.89 -59.33 37.05
N LEU A 3 20.75 -58.01 36.83
CA LEU A 3 20.05 -57.47 35.66
C LEU A 3 21.02 -56.57 34.87
N PRO A 4 21.08 -56.71 33.54
CA PRO A 4 22.04 -56.00 32.70
C PRO A 4 21.54 -54.59 32.35
N VAL A 5 22.47 -53.64 32.31
CA VAL A 5 22.27 -52.31 31.71
C VAL A 5 22.29 -52.49 30.19
N THR A 6 21.13 -52.32 29.54
CA THR A 6 21.03 -52.33 28.08
C THR A 6 21.58 -51.02 27.51
N GLY A 7 22.54 -51.16 26.60
CA GLY A 7 23.36 -50.09 26.05
C GLY A 7 22.61 -49.05 25.22
N ASN A 8 23.08 -47.81 25.38
CA ASN A 8 22.81 -46.68 24.52
C ASN A 8 23.52 -46.91 23.17
N ARG A 9 22.83 -47.45 22.16
CA ARG A 9 23.35 -47.45 20.78
C ARG A 9 23.15 -46.05 20.22
N GLY A 10 24.14 -45.19 20.45
CA GLY A 10 24.33 -43.98 19.65
C GLY A 10 24.46 -44.40 18.19
N MET A 11 23.43 -44.16 17.41
CA MET A 11 23.46 -44.32 15.97
C MET A 11 24.28 -43.15 15.42
N GLU A 12 25.61 -43.31 15.40
CA GLU A 12 26.51 -42.40 14.70
C GLU A 12 26.21 -42.54 13.21
N MET A 13 25.29 -41.71 12.72
CA MET A 13 25.06 -41.54 11.29
C MET A 13 26.27 -40.83 10.69
N SER A 14 27.32 -41.60 10.41
CA SER A 14 28.43 -41.16 9.57
C SER A 14 27.91 -40.97 8.14
N MET A 15 27.45 -39.76 7.84
CA MET A 15 27.17 -39.38 6.47
C MET A 15 28.51 -39.17 5.76
N PRO A 16 28.80 -39.87 4.64
CA PRO A 16 30.03 -39.69 3.89
C PRO A 16 30.17 -38.22 3.48
N SER A 17 31.38 -37.66 3.63
CA SER A 17 31.72 -36.24 3.42
C SER A 17 31.21 -35.65 2.09
N GLY A 18 31.08 -36.47 1.04
CA GLY A 18 30.49 -36.07 -0.24
C GLY A 18 28.99 -35.73 -0.18
N LYS A 19 28.22 -36.34 0.74
CA LYS A 19 26.79 -36.04 0.94
C LYS A 19 26.58 -34.70 1.67
N ILE A 20 27.47 -34.36 2.60
CA ILE A 20 27.43 -33.06 3.29
C ILE A 20 27.69 -31.93 2.30
N ILE A 21 28.70 -32.09 1.44
CA ILE A 21 29.01 -31.12 0.38
C ILE A 21 27.82 -30.98 -0.59
N ALA A 22 27.21 -32.10 -1.01
CA ALA A 22 26.04 -32.06 -1.88
C ALA A 22 24.83 -31.36 -1.24
N VAL A 23 24.58 -31.57 0.07
CA VAL A 23 23.50 -30.90 0.81
C VAL A 23 23.77 -29.41 0.96
N VAL A 24 25.01 -29.00 1.24
CA VAL A 24 25.39 -27.58 1.31
C VAL A 24 25.27 -26.91 -0.05
N ILE A 25 25.71 -27.56 -1.13
CA ILE A 25 25.54 -27.06 -2.50
C ILE A 25 24.06 -26.93 -2.85
N MET A 26 23.23 -27.93 -2.51
CA MET A 26 21.79 -27.90 -2.78
C MET A 26 21.09 -26.80 -1.96
N PHE A 27 21.51 -26.57 -0.71
CA PHE A 27 21.02 -25.49 0.13
C PHE A 27 21.41 -24.10 -0.42
N VAL A 28 22.66 -23.91 -0.84
CA VAL A 28 23.14 -22.66 -1.46
C VAL A 28 22.43 -22.40 -2.80
N LEU A 29 22.18 -23.43 -3.61
CA LEU A 29 21.40 -23.31 -4.86
C LEU A 29 19.93 -22.97 -4.59
N SER A 30 19.34 -23.47 -3.50
CA SER A 30 17.97 -23.13 -3.09
C SER A 30 17.82 -21.70 -2.56
N LEU A 31 18.90 -21.11 -2.02
CA LEU A 31 18.93 -19.70 -1.63
C LEU A 31 18.99 -18.75 -2.84
N GLY A 32 19.51 -19.22 -3.98
CA GLY A 32 19.61 -18.43 -5.22
C GLY A 32 18.30 -18.30 -6.00
N THR A 33 17.28 -19.12 -5.71
CA THR A 33 15.97 -19.07 -6.40
C THR A 33 14.96 -18.15 -5.74
N VAL A 34 15.27 -17.58 -4.57
CA VAL A 34 14.53 -16.43 -4.00
C VAL A 34 14.99 -15.13 -4.68
N TYR A 35 15.19 -15.19 -6.00
CA TYR A 35 15.51 -14.03 -6.81
C TYR A 35 14.20 -13.30 -7.11
N ALA A 36 14.05 -12.17 -6.41
CA ALA A 36 13.13 -11.07 -6.63
C ALA A 36 11.99 -11.33 -7.64
N ALA A 37 10.80 -11.64 -7.12
CA ALA A 37 9.58 -11.30 -7.85
C ALA A 37 9.72 -9.83 -8.31
N GLY A 38 9.48 -9.58 -9.60
CA GLY A 38 9.57 -8.23 -10.15
C GLY A 38 8.76 -7.23 -9.32
N LYS A 39 9.11 -5.95 -9.41
CA LYS A 39 8.39 -4.88 -8.70
C LYS A 39 6.88 -4.98 -9.00
N PRO A 40 6.00 -5.13 -8.00
CA PRO A 40 4.57 -5.29 -8.23
C PRO A 40 3.92 -3.99 -8.68
N ASN A 41 2.93 -4.05 -9.56
CA ASN A 41 2.14 -2.86 -9.90
C ASN A 41 1.28 -2.46 -8.69
N VAL A 42 1.40 -1.20 -8.25
CA VAL A 42 0.64 -0.66 -7.13
C VAL A 42 -0.51 0.19 -7.67
N VAL A 43 -1.75 -0.22 -7.40
CA VAL A 43 -2.97 0.49 -7.83
C VAL A 43 -3.75 0.95 -6.61
N PHE A 44 -3.90 2.27 -6.46
CA PHE A 44 -4.76 2.87 -5.43
C PHE A 44 -6.13 3.18 -6.02
N ILE A 45 -7.17 2.54 -5.50
CA ILE A 45 -8.57 2.85 -5.82
C ILE A 45 -9.15 3.62 -4.63
N LEU A 46 -9.47 4.91 -4.84
CA LEU A 46 -10.06 5.77 -3.82
C LEU A 46 -11.45 6.21 -4.28
N ALA A 47 -12.48 5.57 -3.73
CA ALA A 47 -13.86 5.99 -3.91
C ALA A 47 -14.13 7.33 -3.21
N ASP A 48 -15.05 8.12 -3.75
CA ASP A 48 -15.47 9.42 -3.20
C ASP A 48 -16.86 9.24 -2.59
N ASP A 49 -17.02 9.65 -1.33
CA ASP A 49 -18.27 9.56 -0.55
C ASP A 49 -18.89 8.15 -0.46
N LEU A 50 -18.04 7.10 -0.43
CA LEU A 50 -18.46 5.71 -0.19
C LEU A 50 -18.50 5.40 1.31
N GLY A 51 -19.69 5.10 1.83
CA GLY A 51 -19.92 4.65 3.19
C GLY A 51 -19.60 3.16 3.39
N PHE A 52 -19.35 2.78 4.65
CA PHE A 52 -19.04 1.38 5.00
C PHE A 52 -20.16 0.41 4.62
N GLY A 53 -21.42 0.84 4.71
CA GLY A 53 -22.60 0.04 4.41
C GLY A 53 -23.06 0.09 2.95
N ASP A 54 -22.28 0.68 2.03
CA ASP A 54 -22.72 0.84 0.63
C ASP A 54 -22.41 -0.38 -0.24
N LEU A 55 -21.37 -1.14 0.11
CA LEU A 55 -20.95 -2.34 -0.62
C LEU A 55 -21.82 -3.54 -0.28
N SER A 56 -22.20 -4.37 -1.26
CA SER A 56 -23.09 -5.52 -1.02
C SER A 56 -22.51 -6.53 -0.02
N HIS A 57 -21.20 -6.80 -0.06
CA HIS A 57 -20.54 -7.63 0.94
C HIS A 57 -20.55 -7.04 2.37
N ALA A 58 -20.93 -5.78 2.55
CA ALA A 58 -21.02 -5.07 3.83
C ALA A 58 -22.48 -4.73 4.21
N GLY A 59 -23.47 -5.32 3.55
CA GLY A 59 -24.89 -5.11 3.82
C GLY A 59 -25.55 -4.02 2.96
N GLY A 60 -24.83 -3.49 1.97
CA GLY A 60 -25.36 -2.51 1.01
C GLY A 60 -26.39 -3.10 0.06
N ARG A 61 -27.28 -2.23 -0.44
CA ARG A 61 -28.35 -2.60 -1.38
C ARG A 61 -27.91 -2.62 -2.83
N ALA A 62 -26.84 -1.90 -3.17
CA ALA A 62 -26.31 -1.85 -4.52
C ALA A 62 -25.54 -3.14 -4.82
N ALA A 63 -25.73 -3.70 -6.02
CA ALA A 63 -24.94 -4.84 -6.45
C ALA A 63 -23.50 -4.40 -6.78
N THR A 64 -22.52 -4.88 -6.00
CA THR A 64 -21.09 -4.56 -6.20
C THR A 64 -20.25 -5.81 -6.48
N PRO A 65 -20.53 -6.59 -7.55
CA PRO A 65 -19.94 -7.92 -7.74
C PRO A 65 -18.40 -7.91 -7.86
N HIS A 66 -17.81 -6.87 -8.44
CA HIS A 66 -16.36 -6.74 -8.54
C HIS A 66 -15.68 -6.38 -7.21
N CYS A 67 -16.32 -5.53 -6.39
CA CYS A 67 -15.85 -5.24 -5.03
C CYS A 67 -15.97 -6.47 -4.14
N ASP A 68 -17.09 -7.20 -4.24
CA ASP A 68 -17.32 -8.44 -3.51
C ASP A 68 -16.27 -9.50 -3.88
N ARG A 69 -15.90 -9.58 -5.16
CA ARG A 69 -14.81 -10.46 -5.60
C ARG A 69 -13.48 -10.07 -4.97
N LEU A 70 -13.10 -8.79 -5.00
CA LEU A 70 -11.88 -8.30 -4.35
C LEU A 70 -11.86 -8.59 -2.85
N ALA A 71 -13.00 -8.45 -2.18
CA ALA A 71 -13.12 -8.76 -0.75
C ALA A 71 -12.99 -10.26 -0.43
N ARG A 72 -13.46 -11.15 -1.33
CA ARG A 72 -13.32 -12.62 -1.18
C ARG A 72 -11.94 -13.14 -1.52
N GLU A 73 -11.31 -12.59 -2.56
CA GLU A 73 -10.01 -13.06 -3.08
C GLU A 73 -8.82 -12.38 -2.38
N GLY A 74 -9.07 -11.29 -1.65
CA GLY A 74 -8.06 -10.48 -0.99
C GLY A 74 -8.24 -10.39 0.52
N MET A 75 -7.79 -9.25 1.06
CA MET A 75 -7.91 -8.92 2.47
C MET A 75 -8.95 -7.82 2.66
N ARG A 76 -9.82 -7.98 3.67
CA ARG A 76 -10.82 -6.98 4.05
C ARG A 76 -10.53 -6.44 5.45
N PHE A 77 -10.50 -5.12 5.58
CA PHE A 77 -10.42 -4.44 6.86
C PHE A 77 -11.83 -4.13 7.35
N THR A 78 -12.16 -4.54 8.57
CA THR A 78 -13.42 -4.20 9.26
C THR A 78 -13.31 -2.95 10.12
N ASP A 79 -12.08 -2.50 10.36
CA ASP A 79 -11.74 -1.33 11.14
C ASP A 79 -10.65 -0.53 10.42
N ALA A 80 -11.07 0.39 9.56
CA ALA A 80 -10.21 1.25 8.77
C ALA A 80 -10.76 2.68 8.78
N HIS A 81 -9.88 3.64 9.03
CA HIS A 81 -10.28 5.02 9.26
C HIS A 81 -9.52 6.01 8.39
N THR A 82 -10.22 7.08 8.00
CA THR A 82 -9.60 8.28 7.45
C THR A 82 -9.33 9.26 8.58
N THR A 83 -8.38 10.18 8.38
CA THR A 83 -8.08 11.21 9.40
C THR A 83 -9.12 12.34 9.41
N SER A 84 -10.11 12.30 8.52
CA SER A 84 -11.18 13.29 8.39
C SER A 84 -12.34 12.74 7.54
N SER A 85 -13.55 13.26 7.76
CA SER A 85 -14.77 12.91 7.02
C SER A 85 -14.95 13.67 5.70
N VAL A 86 -13.96 14.45 5.23
CA VAL A 86 -14.06 15.24 3.97
C VAL A 86 -12.87 15.02 3.03
N CYS A 87 -13.05 15.34 1.75
CA CYS A 87 -12.19 14.86 0.66
C CYS A 87 -10.72 15.35 0.72
N THR A 88 -10.49 16.66 0.78
CA THR A 88 -9.13 17.26 0.80
C THR A 88 -8.23 16.68 1.90
N PRO A 89 -8.61 16.69 3.19
CA PRO A 89 -7.75 16.16 4.26
C PRO A 89 -7.47 14.66 4.12
N THR A 90 -8.44 13.85 3.69
CA THR A 90 -8.25 12.42 3.42
C THR A 90 -7.21 12.20 2.31
N ARG A 91 -7.35 12.92 1.19
CA ARG A 91 -6.40 12.83 0.07
C ARG A 91 -4.99 13.31 0.45
N TYR A 92 -4.90 14.33 1.31
CA TYR A 92 -3.62 14.79 1.85
C TYR A 92 -2.93 13.68 2.67
N GLY A 93 -3.69 13.01 3.54
CA GLY A 93 -3.18 11.89 4.34
C GLY A 93 -2.66 10.74 3.48
N ILE A 94 -3.45 10.33 2.48
CA ILE A 94 -3.07 9.23 1.56
C ILE A 94 -1.79 9.55 0.79
N LEU A 95 -1.66 10.77 0.25
CA LEU A 95 -0.49 11.12 -0.57
C LEU A 95 0.75 11.45 0.24
N THR A 96 0.63 11.94 1.47
CA THR A 96 1.79 12.41 2.25
C THR A 96 2.18 11.48 3.40
N GLY A 97 1.31 10.54 3.78
CA GLY A 97 1.49 9.71 4.97
C GLY A 97 1.41 10.52 6.28
N ARG A 98 0.79 11.70 6.27
CA ARG A 98 0.73 12.60 7.43
C ARG A 98 -0.71 12.94 7.78
N TYR A 99 -0.95 13.10 9.08
CA TYR A 99 -2.21 13.67 9.55
C TYR A 99 -2.48 15.05 8.93
N ASN A 100 -3.72 15.24 8.48
CA ASN A 100 -4.17 16.44 7.79
C ASN A 100 -4.00 17.74 8.58
N TRP A 101 -4.03 17.70 9.91
CA TRP A 101 -3.79 18.90 10.75
C TRP A 101 -2.36 19.44 10.63
N ARG A 102 -1.42 18.68 10.06
CA ARG A 102 -0.06 19.12 9.72
C ARG A 102 0.02 19.90 8.40
N SER A 103 -1.08 19.96 7.64
CA SER A 103 -1.19 20.84 6.47
C SER A 103 -1.51 22.28 6.89
N THR A 104 -1.46 23.23 5.95
CA THR A 104 -1.85 24.63 6.19
C THR A 104 -3.37 24.81 6.31
N LEU A 105 -4.16 23.91 5.69
CA LEU A 105 -5.62 23.95 5.76
C LEU A 105 -6.12 23.34 7.07
N LYS A 106 -6.77 24.15 7.91
CA LYS A 106 -7.24 23.73 9.24
C LYS A 106 -8.71 23.31 9.29
N LYS A 107 -9.52 23.71 8.30
CA LYS A 107 -10.94 23.39 8.22
C LYS A 107 -11.40 23.39 6.76
N GLY A 108 -12.38 22.54 6.46
CA GLY A 108 -13.04 22.51 5.15
C GLY A 108 -12.25 21.80 4.07
N VAL A 109 -12.55 22.16 2.82
CA VAL A 109 -11.95 21.60 1.61
C VAL A 109 -11.48 22.72 0.70
N LEU A 110 -10.61 22.38 -0.25
CA LEU A 110 -10.14 23.32 -1.27
C LEU A 110 -11.17 23.47 -2.39
N TRP A 111 -11.08 24.60 -3.09
CA TRP A 111 -11.92 24.94 -4.24
C TRP A 111 -11.09 25.12 -5.50
N GLY A 112 -11.73 25.41 -6.63
CA GLY A 112 -11.09 25.38 -7.95
C GLY A 112 -9.86 26.30 -8.09
N LEU A 113 -9.87 27.47 -7.43
CA LEU A 113 -8.78 28.45 -7.46
C LEU A 113 -7.85 28.36 -6.25
N SER A 114 -7.98 27.31 -5.43
CA SER A 114 -7.11 27.16 -4.27
C SER A 114 -5.69 26.77 -4.67
N GLU A 115 -4.73 27.36 -3.96
CA GLU A 115 -3.32 27.02 -4.04
C GLU A 115 -3.06 25.54 -3.71
N PRO A 116 -2.01 24.93 -4.27
CA PRO A 116 -1.60 23.58 -3.93
C PRO A 116 -1.34 23.44 -2.42
N LEU A 117 -2.02 22.48 -1.79
CA LEU A 117 -1.92 22.26 -0.34
C LEU A 117 -0.65 21.49 0.04
N VAL A 118 -0.13 20.67 -0.86
CA VAL A 118 1.11 19.93 -0.66
C VAL A 118 2.28 20.88 -0.87
N SER A 119 3.00 21.20 0.21
CA SER A 119 4.15 22.11 0.15
C SER A 119 5.20 21.64 -0.87
N PRO A 120 5.87 22.56 -1.59
CA PRO A 120 7.00 22.22 -2.45
C PRO A 120 8.05 21.38 -1.70
N GLY A 121 8.60 20.37 -2.37
CA GLY A 121 9.59 19.46 -1.79
C GLY A 121 9.04 18.42 -0.80
N ARG A 122 7.73 18.44 -0.47
CA ARG A 122 7.10 17.38 0.34
C ARG A 122 7.17 16.05 -0.41
N LEU A 123 7.82 15.06 0.19
CA LEU A 123 7.76 13.69 -0.33
C LEU A 123 6.32 13.18 -0.27
N THR A 124 5.86 12.63 -1.39
CA THR A 124 4.54 11.99 -1.54
C THR A 124 4.71 10.53 -1.91
N THR A 125 3.69 9.70 -1.66
CA THR A 125 3.63 8.30 -2.07
C THR A 125 4.01 8.10 -3.55
N PRO A 126 3.43 8.83 -4.54
CA PRO A 126 3.88 8.69 -5.92
C PRO A 126 5.33 9.14 -6.13
N ARG A 127 5.80 10.22 -5.49
CA ARG A 127 7.21 10.63 -5.64
C ARG A 127 8.19 9.60 -5.07
N PHE A 128 7.84 9.00 -3.93
CA PHE A 128 8.60 7.90 -3.32
C PHE A 128 8.64 6.69 -4.27
N LEU A 129 7.52 6.30 -4.87
CA LEU A 129 7.47 5.22 -5.85
C LEU A 129 8.30 5.57 -7.11
N GLN A 130 8.23 6.79 -7.63
CA GLN A 130 9.08 7.24 -8.75
C GLN A 130 10.57 7.10 -8.44
N GLN A 131 11.01 7.52 -7.25
CA GLN A 131 12.40 7.38 -6.80
C GLN A 131 12.86 5.90 -6.75
N ASN A 132 11.91 4.96 -6.65
CA ASN A 132 12.15 3.52 -6.65
C ASN A 132 11.87 2.88 -8.01
N GLY A 133 11.83 3.66 -9.10
CA GLY A 133 11.73 3.17 -10.48
C GLY A 133 10.32 2.75 -10.91
N TYR A 134 9.28 3.26 -10.26
CA TYR A 134 7.90 3.10 -10.72
C TYR A 134 7.49 4.24 -11.64
N HIS A 135 6.70 3.92 -12.66
CA HIS A 135 5.88 4.92 -13.35
C HIS A 135 4.64 5.21 -12.53
N THR A 136 4.29 6.48 -12.38
CA THR A 136 3.13 6.90 -11.57
C THR A 136 2.22 7.80 -12.38
N GLY A 137 0.91 7.61 -12.24
CA GLY A 137 -0.11 8.48 -12.80
C GLY A 137 -1.30 8.58 -11.85
N VAL A 138 -2.16 9.55 -12.10
CA VAL A 138 -3.44 9.72 -11.39
C VAL A 138 -4.54 9.95 -12.42
N VAL A 139 -5.70 9.35 -12.19
CA VAL A 139 -6.90 9.55 -12.98
C VAL A 139 -8.04 9.87 -12.04
N GLY A 140 -8.82 10.91 -12.37
CA GLY A 140 -9.97 11.34 -11.58
C GLY A 140 -9.69 12.53 -10.66
N LYS A 141 -10.31 12.52 -9.47
CA LYS A 141 -10.38 13.68 -8.57
C LYS A 141 -9.05 13.94 -7.84
N TRP A 142 -8.52 15.16 -7.96
CA TRP A 142 -7.31 15.60 -7.24
C TRP A 142 -7.62 16.21 -5.87
N HIS A 143 -8.35 17.33 -5.85
CA HIS A 143 -8.84 18.05 -4.65
C HIS A 143 -7.78 18.47 -3.61
N LEU A 144 -6.53 18.67 -4.04
CA LEU A 144 -5.42 19.16 -3.23
C LEU A 144 -4.87 20.52 -3.71
N GLY A 145 -5.71 21.28 -4.41
CA GLY A 145 -5.35 22.56 -5.01
C GLY A 145 -4.57 22.34 -6.31
N LEU A 146 -4.88 23.16 -7.31
CA LEU A 146 -4.22 23.11 -8.61
C LEU A 146 -3.44 24.39 -8.91
N GLY A 147 -3.57 25.44 -8.08
CA GLY A 147 -2.90 26.72 -8.31
C GLY A 147 -3.45 27.46 -9.53
N TRP A 148 -4.75 27.32 -9.83
CA TRP A 148 -5.37 28.07 -10.92
C TRP A 148 -5.67 29.48 -10.44
N GLN A 149 -5.29 30.46 -11.25
CA GLN A 149 -5.55 31.86 -11.05
C GLN A 149 -6.61 32.32 -12.06
N MET A 150 -7.48 33.22 -11.64
CA MET A 150 -8.40 33.91 -12.54
C MET A 150 -7.73 35.21 -13.01
N LEU A 151 -7.57 35.35 -14.32
CA LEU A 151 -7.03 36.52 -14.96
C LEU A 151 -8.08 37.64 -15.06
N PRO A 152 -7.67 38.92 -15.23
CA PRO A 152 -8.62 40.04 -15.37
C PRO A 152 -9.59 39.91 -16.55
N ASN A 153 -9.23 39.14 -17.58
CA ASN A 153 -10.06 38.85 -18.74
C ASN A 153 -11.06 37.68 -18.49
N GLY A 154 -11.12 37.14 -17.27
CA GLY A 154 -11.99 36.02 -16.89
C GLY A 154 -11.46 34.63 -17.24
N GLU A 155 -10.30 34.53 -17.90
CA GLU A 155 -9.67 33.25 -18.20
C GLU A 155 -9.00 32.67 -16.95
N LYS A 156 -8.88 31.34 -16.89
CA LYS A 156 -8.16 30.68 -15.80
C LYS A 156 -6.83 30.14 -16.29
N ARG A 157 -5.75 30.43 -15.56
CA ARG A 157 -4.38 29.96 -15.87
C ARG A 157 -3.81 29.22 -14.67
N GLN A 158 -3.13 28.10 -14.90
CA GLN A 158 -2.34 27.47 -13.86
C GLN A 158 -1.07 28.28 -13.62
N ALA A 159 -0.79 28.63 -12.37
CA ALA A 159 0.37 29.40 -11.94
C ALA A 159 1.68 28.62 -12.13
#